data_AF-A0A1S9PKB8-F1
#
_entry.id   AF-A0A1S9PKB8-F1
#
_cell.length_a   1.000
_cell.length_b   1.000
_cell.length_c   1.000
_cell.angle_alpha   90.00
_cell.angle_beta   90.00
_cell.angle_gamma   90.00
#
_symmetry.space_group_name_H-M   'P 1'
#
loop_
_entity.id
_entity.type
_entity.pdbx_description
1 polymer ?
#
loop_
_entity_poly.entity_id
_entity_poly.type
_entity_poly.pdbx_seq_one_letter_code
_entity_poly.pdbx_strand_id
1 'polypeptide(L)'
;MDLNRKESIAASFPSQHTTAELGMMLSAEQFEPFREGIYAGSMDEKWNIFMLNDILYFSRSWTDNCIFKVYTESKADSVLLKSVDFSNDASQYRFKEIQEAVDLVKWVIQLYLSWQEAIDPKLKLPFIRDIIKKEDPENDCSKTVGSRTVAQAHRIYNELNSSPNNEQFTLRGWEELKQNLLKREDKEAIISVYLSSKQMGITKTLYFSQTADELLGSIIIDKIKA
;
A
#
# COMPACT_ATOMS: atom_id res chain seq x y z
N MET A 1 7.14 20.00 5.24
CA MET A 1 8.49 20.61 5.07
C MET A 1 8.45 21.52 3.85
N ASP A 2 9.00 22.74 3.91
CA ASP A 2 9.04 23.66 2.76
C ASP A 2 10.08 23.23 1.70
N LEU A 3 9.97 23.82 0.50
CA LEU A 3 10.80 23.47 -0.65
C LEU A 3 12.29 23.76 -0.42
N ASN A 4 12.63 24.91 0.15
CA ASN A 4 14.02 25.30 0.39
C ASN A 4 14.72 24.30 1.33
N ARG A 5 14.00 23.82 2.36
CA ARG A 5 14.52 22.79 3.26
C ARG A 5 14.68 21.45 2.55
N LYS A 6 13.73 21.03 1.72
CA LYS A 6 13.87 19.80 0.90
C LYS A 6 15.09 19.85 -0.01
N GLU A 7 15.29 20.97 -0.70
CA GLU A 7 16.45 21.19 -1.58
C GLU A 7 17.78 21.18 -0.81
N SER A 8 17.82 21.84 0.36
CA SER A 8 19.00 21.83 1.23
C SER A 8 19.35 20.42 1.70
N ILE A 9 18.35 19.62 2.10
CA ILE A 9 18.56 18.22 2.51
C ILE A 9 19.02 17.38 1.32
N ALA A 10 18.38 17.51 0.17
CA ALA A 10 18.77 16.79 -1.04
C ALA A 10 20.21 17.10 -1.47
N ALA A 11 20.64 18.36 -1.32
CA ALA A 11 22.00 18.82 -1.60
C ALA A 11 23.05 18.32 -0.58
N SER A 12 22.61 17.94 0.63
CA SER A 12 23.50 17.35 1.65
C SER A 12 23.95 15.92 1.33
N PHE A 13 23.29 15.27 0.35
CA PHE A 13 23.64 13.90 -0.02
C PHE A 13 25.08 13.83 -0.54
N PRO A 14 25.92 12.93 -0.02
CA PRO A 14 27.35 12.95 -0.30
C PRO A 14 27.68 12.55 -1.74
N SER A 15 28.80 13.07 -2.24
CA SER A 15 29.32 12.73 -3.56
C SER A 15 29.78 11.27 -3.64
N GLN A 16 30.31 10.70 -2.55
CA GLN A 16 30.65 9.28 -2.46
C GLN A 16 29.43 8.47 -2.03
N HIS A 17 28.90 7.69 -2.95
CA HIS A 17 27.74 6.84 -2.75
C HIS A 17 27.88 5.53 -3.53
N THR A 18 27.08 4.55 -3.14
CA THR A 18 26.91 3.30 -3.88
C THR A 18 25.48 3.24 -4.40
N THR A 19 25.32 2.76 -5.64
CA THR A 19 24.01 2.51 -6.24
C THR A 19 23.71 1.01 -6.21
N ALA A 20 22.49 0.65 -5.84
CA ALA A 20 22.00 -0.72 -5.88
C ALA A 20 20.61 -0.79 -6.53
N GLU A 21 20.27 -1.96 -7.09
CA GLU A 21 18.93 -2.23 -7.57
C GLU A 21 17.95 -2.39 -6.40
N LEU A 22 16.79 -1.74 -6.49
CA LEU A 22 15.74 -1.84 -5.47
C LEU A 22 14.60 -2.74 -5.97
N GLY A 23 14.14 -2.51 -7.21
CA GLY A 23 13.18 -3.36 -7.91
C GLY A 23 11.81 -3.47 -7.23
N MET A 24 11.37 -2.44 -6.50
CA MET A 24 10.09 -2.45 -5.77
C MET A 24 9.01 -1.74 -6.58
N MET A 25 7.88 -2.40 -6.80
CA MET A 25 6.73 -1.82 -7.49
C MET A 25 5.67 -1.41 -6.48
N LEU A 26 5.22 -0.17 -6.55
CA LEU A 26 4.10 0.34 -5.75
C LEU A 26 2.94 0.75 -6.64
N SER A 27 1.72 0.60 -6.15
CA SER A 27 0.54 1.19 -6.78
C SER A 27 0.59 2.72 -6.66
N ALA A 28 -0.01 3.46 -7.59
CA ALA A 28 -0.11 4.92 -7.48
C ALA A 28 -0.70 5.35 -6.11
N GLU A 29 -1.72 4.65 -5.62
CA GLU A 29 -2.34 4.90 -4.31
C GLU A 29 -1.38 4.62 -3.13
N GLN A 30 -0.62 3.52 -3.18
CA GLN A 30 0.41 3.21 -2.17
C GLN A 30 1.53 4.25 -2.17
N PHE A 31 1.83 4.84 -3.32
CA PHE A 31 2.87 5.83 -3.47
C PHE A 31 2.43 7.25 -3.08
N GLU A 32 1.12 7.52 -3.01
CA GLU A 32 0.60 8.86 -2.74
C GLU A 32 1.12 9.49 -1.44
N PRO A 33 1.17 8.77 -0.29
CA PRO A 33 1.75 9.31 0.94
C PRO A 33 3.21 9.73 0.78
N PHE A 34 3.97 9.05 -0.09
CA PHE A 34 5.36 9.39 -0.39
C PHE A 34 5.47 10.61 -1.29
N ARG A 35 4.49 10.86 -2.18
CA ARG A 35 4.41 12.10 -2.99
C ARG A 35 4.16 13.33 -2.12
N GLU A 36 3.22 13.24 -1.20
CA GLU A 36 2.93 14.30 -0.23
C GLU A 36 4.12 14.51 0.73
N GLY A 37 4.80 13.41 1.03
CA GLY A 37 5.95 13.33 1.92
C GLY A 37 5.53 12.96 3.33
N ILE A 38 6.37 12.16 3.95
CA ILE A 38 6.20 11.62 5.29
C ILE A 38 7.22 12.32 6.18
N TYR A 39 6.75 13.03 7.18
CA TYR A 39 7.61 13.80 8.08
C TYR A 39 7.45 13.29 9.48
N ALA A 40 8.58 12.89 10.08
CA ALA A 40 8.59 12.35 11.42
C ALA A 40 8.17 13.43 12.44
N GLY A 41 7.19 13.12 13.28
CA GLY A 41 6.78 13.95 14.42
C GLY A 41 7.71 13.81 15.62
N SER A 42 8.52 12.76 15.67
CA SER A 42 9.49 12.51 16.75
C SER A 42 10.73 11.74 16.29
N MET A 43 11.72 11.62 17.17
CA MET A 43 12.93 10.83 16.92
C MET A 43 12.65 9.33 16.75
N ASP A 44 11.52 8.83 17.26
CA ASP A 44 11.17 7.40 17.21
C ASP A 44 10.70 6.96 15.82
N GLU A 45 10.19 7.89 15.02
CA GLU A 45 9.75 7.67 13.63
C GLU A 45 10.94 7.66 12.65
N LYS A 46 12.08 8.22 13.08
CA LYS A 46 13.43 8.18 12.50
C LYS A 46 13.67 8.69 11.08
N TRP A 47 12.65 8.79 10.23
CA TRP A 47 12.79 9.11 8.81
C TRP A 47 11.86 10.24 8.40
N ASN A 48 12.44 11.22 7.71
CA ASN A 48 11.70 12.09 6.82
C ASN A 48 11.85 11.53 5.41
N ILE A 49 10.74 11.34 4.71
CA ILE A 49 10.70 10.84 3.33
C ILE A 49 9.97 11.88 2.48
N PHE A 50 10.59 12.34 1.40
CA PHE A 50 9.96 13.34 0.56
C PHE A 50 10.40 13.22 -0.90
N MET A 51 9.51 13.65 -1.79
CA MET A 51 9.80 13.75 -3.21
C MET A 51 10.38 15.12 -3.58
N LEU A 52 11.37 15.08 -4.48
CA LEU A 52 11.82 16.23 -5.26
C LEU A 52 12.08 15.76 -6.69
N ASN A 53 11.35 16.34 -7.65
CA ASN A 53 11.25 15.82 -9.03
C ASN A 53 10.76 14.35 -9.03
N ASP A 54 11.58 13.42 -9.53
CA ASP A 54 11.28 11.98 -9.60
C ASP A 54 12.14 11.13 -8.64
N ILE A 55 12.73 11.77 -7.63
CA ILE A 55 13.59 11.11 -6.65
C ILE A 55 12.95 11.21 -5.27
N LEU A 56 12.87 10.06 -4.60
CA LEU A 56 12.40 9.93 -3.23
C LEU A 56 13.61 9.96 -2.28
N TYR A 57 13.66 10.96 -1.42
CA TYR A 57 14.76 11.19 -0.49
C TYR A 57 14.39 10.69 0.90
N PHE A 58 15.35 10.05 1.57
CA PHE A 58 15.20 9.63 2.96
C PHE A 58 16.27 10.33 3.79
N SER A 59 15.83 11.16 4.73
CA SER A 59 16.72 11.79 5.69
C SER A 59 16.40 11.38 7.12
N ARG A 60 17.41 11.46 7.99
CA ARG A 60 17.21 11.23 9.43
C ARG A 60 16.44 12.39 10.04
N SER A 61 15.42 12.10 10.82
CA SER A 61 14.52 13.13 11.36
C SER A 61 15.16 14.12 12.32
N TRP A 62 16.31 13.76 12.91
CA TRP A 62 17.00 14.56 13.92
C TRP A 62 18.32 15.19 13.45
N THR A 63 18.87 14.79 12.30
CA THR A 63 20.09 15.42 11.72
C THR A 63 19.85 16.01 10.34
N ASP A 64 18.73 15.71 9.70
CA ASP A 64 18.45 16.06 8.31
C ASP A 64 19.48 15.50 7.30
N ASN A 65 20.40 14.62 7.72
CA ASN A 65 21.34 13.95 6.82
C ASN A 65 20.56 13.10 5.82
N CYS A 66 20.75 13.37 4.53
CA CYS A 66 20.17 12.56 3.47
C CYS A 66 20.96 11.25 3.32
N ILE A 67 20.31 10.14 3.64
CA ILE A 67 20.96 8.81 3.65
C ILE A 67 20.68 8.05 2.35
N PHE A 68 19.47 8.18 1.80
CA PHE A 68 19.06 7.48 0.60
C PHE A 68 18.46 8.41 -0.46
N LYS A 69 18.73 8.11 -1.73
CA LYS A 69 18.00 8.60 -2.90
C LYS A 69 17.44 7.41 -3.66
N VAL A 70 16.12 7.31 -3.74
CA VAL A 70 15.44 6.26 -4.49
C VAL A 70 14.94 6.86 -5.80
N TYR A 71 15.40 6.32 -6.92
CA TYR A 71 14.96 6.75 -8.23
C TYR A 71 13.66 6.06 -8.58
N THR A 72 12.67 6.88 -8.96
CA THR A 72 11.33 6.40 -9.26
C THR A 72 11.03 6.53 -10.74
N GLU A 73 10.21 5.61 -11.25
CA GLU A 73 9.69 5.66 -12.61
C GLU A 73 8.17 5.53 -12.54
N SER A 74 7.46 6.61 -12.86
CA SER A 74 6.00 6.61 -12.91
C SER A 74 5.51 5.89 -14.16
N LYS A 75 4.57 4.98 -13.98
CA LYS A 75 3.80 4.28 -15.01
C LYS A 75 2.32 4.63 -14.84
N ALA A 76 1.48 4.27 -15.81
CA ALA A 76 0.07 4.66 -15.84
C ALA A 76 -0.66 4.44 -14.51
N ASP A 77 -0.47 3.27 -13.88
CA ASP A 77 -1.09 2.94 -12.60
C ASP A 77 -0.08 2.62 -11.49
N SER A 78 1.23 2.66 -11.73
CA SER A 78 2.22 2.19 -10.74
C SER A 78 3.45 3.07 -10.72
N VAL A 79 4.23 2.96 -9.65
CA VAL A 79 5.52 3.61 -9.52
C VAL A 79 6.55 2.52 -9.25
N LEU A 80 7.54 2.41 -10.13
CA LEU A 80 8.68 1.53 -9.94
C LEU A 80 9.75 2.29 -9.17
N LEU A 81 10.10 1.81 -7.99
CA LEU A 81 11.30 2.23 -7.27
C LEU A 81 12.47 1.41 -7.81
N LYS A 82 13.18 1.99 -8.78
CA LYS A 82 14.13 1.30 -9.66
C LYS A 82 15.42 0.96 -8.93
N SER A 83 16.07 1.98 -8.41
CA SER A 83 17.38 1.88 -7.78
C SER A 83 17.46 2.82 -6.58
N VAL A 84 18.41 2.54 -5.71
CA VAL A 84 18.72 3.37 -4.55
C VAL A 84 20.20 3.72 -4.53
N ASP A 85 20.49 5.00 -4.35
CA ASP A 85 21.80 5.44 -3.90
C ASP A 85 21.79 5.56 -2.38
N PHE A 86 22.87 5.11 -1.75
CA PHE A 86 23.09 5.28 -0.33
C PHE A 86 24.48 5.82 -0.05
N SER A 87 24.56 6.62 1.01
CA SER A 87 25.81 7.23 1.47
C SER A 87 26.83 6.16 1.87
N ASN A 88 28.07 6.30 1.38
CA ASN A 88 29.23 5.56 1.88
C ASN A 88 29.95 6.31 3.02
N ASP A 89 29.44 7.47 3.43
CA ASP A 89 30.02 8.25 4.52
C ASP A 89 29.65 7.63 5.87
N ALA A 90 30.59 6.86 6.42
CA ALA A 90 30.48 6.19 7.70
C ALA A 90 30.30 7.12 8.90
N SER A 91 30.46 8.45 8.73
CA SER A 91 30.12 9.45 9.76
C SER A 91 28.64 9.82 9.75
N GLN A 92 27.96 9.63 8.62
CA GLN A 92 26.53 9.89 8.46
C GLN A 92 25.71 8.63 8.72
N TYR A 93 26.12 7.50 8.14
CA TYR A 93 25.47 6.21 8.35
C TYR A 93 26.37 5.05 7.94
N ARG A 94 26.36 3.95 8.71
CA ARG A 94 27.21 2.77 8.43
C ARG A 94 26.36 1.60 7.99
N PHE A 95 26.66 1.09 6.80
CA PHE A 95 26.20 -0.21 6.31
C PHE A 95 27.39 -1.16 6.27
N LYS A 96 27.18 -2.42 6.62
CA LYS A 96 28.22 -3.45 6.49
C LYS A 96 28.26 -4.00 5.07
N GLU A 97 27.10 -4.12 4.44
CA GLU A 97 26.92 -4.69 3.11
C GLU A 97 25.88 -3.90 2.31
N ILE A 98 25.98 -3.95 0.98
CA ILE A 98 25.03 -3.30 0.07
C ILE A 98 23.59 -3.78 0.32
N GLN A 99 23.42 -5.08 0.60
CA GLN A 99 22.11 -5.68 0.82
C GLN A 99 21.41 -5.11 2.07
N GLU A 100 22.17 -4.80 3.13
CA GLU A 100 21.62 -4.19 4.35
C GLU A 100 20.98 -2.82 4.07
N ALA A 101 21.58 -2.04 3.16
CA ALA A 101 21.03 -0.75 2.75
C ALA A 101 19.72 -0.91 1.96
N VAL A 102 19.70 -1.85 1.01
CA VAL A 102 18.50 -2.17 0.21
C VAL A 102 17.37 -2.66 1.10
N ASP A 103 17.65 -3.62 1.99
CA ASP A 103 16.65 -4.20 2.88
C ASP A 103 16.07 -3.16 3.84
N LEU A 104 16.90 -2.25 4.35
CA LEU A 104 16.44 -1.16 5.20
C LEU A 104 15.45 -0.25 4.47
N VAL A 105 15.76 0.15 3.23
CA VAL A 105 14.87 0.99 2.42
C VAL A 105 13.54 0.29 2.17
N LYS A 106 13.59 -0.99 1.77
CA LYS A 106 12.39 -1.81 1.57
C LYS A 106 11.56 -1.90 2.85
N TRP A 107 12.21 -2.17 3.98
CA TRP A 107 11.56 -2.29 5.28
C TRP A 107 10.92 -0.98 5.73
N VAL A 108 11.58 0.17 5.55
CA VAL A 108 11.00 1.48 5.91
C VAL A 108 9.77 1.78 5.05
N ILE A 109 9.83 1.54 3.74
CA ILE A 109 8.68 1.74 2.85
C ILE A 109 7.53 0.83 3.29
N GLN A 110 7.80 -0.47 3.50
CA GLN A 110 6.81 -1.43 3.97
C GLN A 110 6.22 -1.02 5.33
N LEU A 111 7.03 -0.53 6.26
CA LEU A 111 6.57 -0.03 7.54
C LEU A 111 5.51 1.06 7.34
N TYR A 112 5.79 2.09 6.55
CA TYR A 112 4.81 3.17 6.32
C TYR A 112 3.55 2.69 5.62
N LEU A 113 3.66 1.74 4.70
CA LEU A 113 2.49 1.10 4.08
C LEU A 113 1.67 0.30 5.11
N SER A 114 2.32 -0.47 5.97
CA SER A 114 1.65 -1.21 7.06
C SER A 114 1.09 -0.29 8.14
N TRP A 115 1.68 0.89 8.36
CA TRP A 115 1.09 1.90 9.25
C TRP A 115 -0.18 2.50 8.67
N GLN A 116 -0.29 2.65 7.34
CA GLN A 116 -1.57 2.98 6.70
C GLN A 116 -2.61 1.88 6.95
N GLU A 117 -2.21 0.60 6.90
CA GLU A 117 -3.08 -0.50 7.34
C GLU A 117 -3.40 -0.45 8.84
N ALA A 118 -2.50 0.11 9.67
CA ALA A 118 -2.71 0.25 11.10
C ALA A 118 -3.64 1.41 11.49
N ILE A 119 -3.95 2.34 10.57
CA ILE A 119 -4.85 3.48 10.82
C ILE A 119 -6.31 3.03 10.93
N ASP A 120 -6.75 2.01 10.19
CA ASP A 120 -8.11 1.49 10.37
C ASP A 120 -8.14 0.39 11.47
N PRO A 121 -8.74 0.64 12.64
CA PRO A 121 -8.77 -0.32 13.74
C PRO A 121 -9.48 -1.63 13.37
N LYS A 122 -10.31 -1.66 12.32
CA LYS A 122 -10.98 -2.88 11.86
C LYS A 122 -10.00 -3.90 11.27
N LEU A 123 -8.88 -3.47 10.69
CA LEU A 123 -7.84 -4.39 10.19
C LEU A 123 -7.12 -5.13 11.32
N LYS A 124 -7.22 -4.64 12.56
CA LYS A 124 -6.66 -5.29 13.76
C LYS A 124 -7.63 -6.25 14.44
N LEU A 125 -8.90 -6.29 14.02
CA LEU A 125 -9.87 -7.21 14.59
C LEU A 125 -9.39 -8.65 14.34
N PRO A 126 -9.33 -9.53 15.38
CA PRO A 126 -8.65 -10.81 15.27
C PRO A 126 -9.09 -11.64 14.07
N PHE A 127 -10.40 -11.73 13.85
CA PHE A 127 -10.98 -12.48 12.74
C PHE A 127 -10.59 -11.89 11.37
N ILE A 128 -10.70 -10.57 11.18
CA ILE A 128 -10.30 -9.90 9.92
C ILE A 128 -8.82 -10.12 9.66
N ARG A 129 -7.97 -9.90 10.67
CA ARG A 129 -6.52 -10.08 10.55
C ARG A 129 -6.15 -11.52 10.16
N ASP A 130 -6.81 -12.50 10.76
CA ASP A 130 -6.50 -13.91 10.52
C ASP A 130 -6.96 -14.33 9.11
N ILE A 131 -8.07 -13.79 8.60
CA ILE A 131 -8.49 -13.97 7.20
C ILE A 131 -7.51 -13.27 6.25
N ILE A 132 -7.10 -12.02 6.52
CA ILE A 132 -6.13 -11.30 5.68
C ILE A 132 -4.83 -12.09 5.56
N LYS A 133 -4.28 -12.59 6.68
CA LYS A 133 -3.05 -13.41 6.66
C LYS A 133 -3.18 -14.68 5.82
N LYS A 134 -4.38 -15.24 5.72
CA LYS A 134 -4.65 -16.41 4.86
C LYS A 134 -4.72 -16.02 3.39
N GLU A 135 -5.25 -14.84 3.10
CA GLU A 135 -5.50 -14.35 1.74
C GLU A 135 -4.30 -13.63 1.11
N ASP A 136 -3.44 -13.03 1.94
CA ASP A 136 -2.26 -12.26 1.56
C ASP A 136 -1.10 -12.58 2.52
N PRO A 137 -0.54 -13.80 2.47
CA PRO A 137 0.46 -14.28 3.45
C PRO A 137 1.78 -13.51 3.38
N GLU A 138 2.18 -13.09 2.17
CA GLU A 138 3.41 -12.33 1.93
C GLU A 138 3.21 -10.82 2.12
N ASN A 139 1.98 -10.39 2.41
CA ASN A 139 1.61 -9.00 2.61
C ASN A 139 1.87 -8.10 1.38
N ASP A 140 1.60 -8.64 0.20
CA ASP A 140 1.85 -8.00 -1.10
C ASP A 140 0.69 -7.09 -1.55
N CYS A 141 -0.48 -7.20 -0.91
CA CYS A 141 -1.65 -6.40 -1.26
C CYS A 141 -1.73 -5.11 -0.44
N SER A 142 -2.09 -3.99 -1.07
CA SER A 142 -2.62 -2.84 -0.32
C SER A 142 -4.00 -3.18 0.25
N LYS A 143 -4.29 -2.65 1.45
CA LYS A 143 -5.50 -2.94 2.20
C LYS A 143 -6.25 -1.66 2.53
N THR A 144 -7.51 -1.60 2.13
CA THR A 144 -8.39 -0.47 2.41
C THR A 144 -9.67 -0.97 3.04
N VAL A 145 -10.13 -0.30 4.09
CA VAL A 145 -11.42 -0.62 4.71
C VAL A 145 -12.48 0.33 4.15
N GLY A 146 -13.59 -0.24 3.69
CA GLY A 146 -14.81 0.48 3.39
C GLY A 146 -15.94 0.04 4.30
N SER A 147 -16.93 0.92 4.44
CA SER A 147 -18.21 0.61 5.10
C SER A 147 -19.31 0.69 4.04
N ARG A 148 -20.17 -0.33 3.99
CA ARG A 148 -21.35 -0.35 3.11
C ARG A 148 -22.53 -0.92 3.88
N THR A 149 -23.74 -0.76 3.35
CA THR A 149 -24.89 -1.57 3.79
C THR A 149 -25.06 -2.80 2.92
N VAL A 150 -25.81 -3.79 3.42
CA VAL A 150 -26.24 -4.96 2.66
C VAL A 150 -26.91 -4.57 1.34
N ALA A 151 -27.83 -3.60 1.37
CA ALA A 151 -28.51 -3.11 0.16
C ALA A 151 -27.54 -2.49 -0.85
N GLN A 152 -26.52 -1.75 -0.39
CA GLN A 152 -25.51 -1.17 -1.27
C GLN A 152 -24.66 -2.25 -1.94
N ALA A 153 -24.24 -3.28 -1.19
CA ALA A 153 -23.49 -4.40 -1.75
C ALA A 153 -24.33 -5.19 -2.77
N HIS A 154 -25.60 -5.47 -2.45
CA HIS A 154 -26.53 -6.10 -3.38
C HIS A 154 -26.68 -5.31 -4.67
N ARG A 155 -26.89 -4.00 -4.58
CA ARG A 155 -27.07 -3.13 -5.75
C ARG A 155 -25.84 -3.17 -6.66
N ILE A 156 -24.64 -2.99 -6.10
CA ILE A 156 -23.39 -2.95 -6.86
C ILE A 156 -23.21 -4.24 -7.66
N TYR A 157 -23.33 -5.39 -7.01
CA TYR A 157 -23.03 -6.66 -7.68
C TYR A 157 -24.18 -7.18 -8.54
N ASN A 158 -25.42 -6.83 -8.24
CA ASN A 158 -26.50 -7.03 -9.20
C ASN A 158 -26.27 -6.22 -10.47
N GLU A 159 -25.90 -4.94 -10.36
CA GLU A 159 -25.60 -4.09 -11.52
C GLU A 159 -24.40 -4.65 -12.32
N LEU A 160 -23.31 -5.03 -11.64
CA LEU A 160 -22.13 -5.61 -12.29
C LEU A 160 -22.42 -6.96 -12.96
N ASN A 161 -23.21 -7.83 -12.32
CA ASN A 161 -23.54 -9.16 -12.85
C ASN A 161 -24.64 -9.13 -13.93
N SER A 162 -25.44 -8.07 -13.99
CA SER A 162 -26.52 -7.89 -14.99
C SER A 162 -26.08 -7.06 -16.20
N SER A 163 -24.90 -6.43 -16.13
CA SER A 163 -24.42 -5.56 -17.20
C SER A 163 -23.93 -6.39 -18.41
N PRO A 164 -24.23 -6.01 -19.65
CA PRO A 164 -23.70 -6.67 -20.85
C PRO A 164 -22.17 -6.50 -21.02
N ASN A 165 -21.49 -5.79 -20.12
CA ASN A 165 -20.04 -5.57 -20.07
C ASN A 165 -19.20 -6.80 -19.64
N ASN A 166 -19.76 -8.02 -19.71
CA ASN A 166 -19.06 -9.27 -19.40
C ASN A 166 -17.79 -9.52 -20.25
N GLU A 167 -17.54 -8.70 -21.27
CA GLU A 167 -16.33 -8.77 -22.10
C GLU A 167 -15.09 -8.10 -21.47
N GLN A 168 -15.25 -7.27 -20.43
CA GLN A 168 -14.13 -6.49 -19.84
C GLN A 168 -13.57 -7.07 -18.53
N PHE A 169 -14.37 -7.85 -17.80
CA PHE A 169 -13.95 -8.45 -16.53
C PHE A 169 -14.74 -9.71 -16.19
N THR A 170 -14.16 -10.58 -15.36
CA THR A 170 -14.85 -11.70 -14.74
C THR A 170 -15.13 -11.42 -13.26
N LEU A 171 -16.37 -11.64 -12.83
CA LEU A 171 -16.79 -11.53 -11.44
C LEU A 171 -16.91 -12.92 -10.81
N ARG A 172 -16.20 -13.17 -9.71
CA ARG A 172 -16.25 -14.44 -8.97
C ARG A 172 -16.67 -14.21 -7.52
N GLY A 173 -17.37 -15.18 -6.94
CA GLY A 173 -17.83 -15.16 -5.54
C GLY A 173 -19.15 -14.42 -5.28
N TRP A 174 -19.80 -13.90 -6.33
CA TRP A 174 -21.07 -13.18 -6.17
C TRP A 174 -22.19 -14.06 -5.62
N GLU A 175 -22.36 -15.28 -6.13
CA GLU A 175 -23.47 -16.13 -5.69
C GLU A 175 -23.36 -16.49 -4.20
N GLU A 176 -22.15 -16.81 -3.72
CA GLU A 176 -21.91 -17.05 -2.29
C GLU A 176 -22.24 -15.82 -1.45
N LEU A 177 -21.69 -14.66 -1.81
CA LEU A 177 -21.95 -13.42 -1.09
C LEU A 177 -23.44 -13.09 -1.09
N LYS A 178 -24.11 -13.22 -2.24
CA LYS A 178 -25.55 -12.97 -2.39
C LYS A 178 -26.39 -13.84 -1.45
N GLN A 179 -26.11 -15.14 -1.38
CA GLN A 179 -26.84 -16.05 -0.48
C GLN A 179 -26.67 -15.69 1.00
N ASN A 180 -25.50 -15.18 1.38
CA ASN A 180 -25.24 -14.74 2.75
C ASN A 180 -25.85 -13.37 3.05
N LEU A 181 -25.87 -12.46 2.08
CA LEU A 181 -26.51 -11.15 2.21
C LEU A 181 -28.05 -11.25 2.26
N LEU A 182 -28.67 -12.22 1.56
CA LEU A 182 -30.13 -12.45 1.62
C LEU A 182 -30.66 -12.83 3.01
N LYS A 183 -29.77 -13.25 3.93
CA LYS A 183 -30.10 -13.60 5.31
C LYS A 183 -30.06 -12.39 6.24
N ARG A 184 -29.78 -11.20 5.72
CA ARG A 184 -29.51 -9.97 6.49
C ARG A 184 -30.45 -8.85 6.11
N GLU A 185 -30.55 -7.85 6.98
CA GLU A 185 -31.36 -6.67 6.72
C GLU A 185 -30.63 -5.71 5.77
N ASP A 186 -31.35 -5.12 4.83
CA ASP A 186 -30.83 -4.17 3.84
C ASP A 186 -30.03 -2.99 4.44
N LYS A 187 -30.41 -2.56 5.65
CA LYS A 187 -29.78 -1.44 6.37
C LYS A 187 -28.58 -1.87 7.21
N GLU A 188 -28.36 -3.17 7.40
CA GLU A 188 -27.26 -3.69 8.18
C GLU A 188 -25.93 -3.23 7.54
N ALA A 189 -25.04 -2.70 8.39
CA ALA A 189 -23.72 -2.28 7.95
C ALA A 189 -22.79 -3.49 7.85
N ILE A 190 -21.97 -3.53 6.82
CA ILE A 190 -20.96 -4.56 6.60
C ILE A 190 -19.60 -3.91 6.40
N ILE A 191 -18.56 -4.62 6.80
CA ILE A 191 -17.18 -4.20 6.61
C ILE A 191 -16.69 -4.78 5.30
N SER A 192 -16.11 -3.94 4.44
CA SER A 192 -15.42 -4.39 3.24
C SER A 192 -13.92 -4.14 3.39
N VAL A 193 -13.09 -5.15 3.12
CA VAL A 193 -11.63 -5.01 3.04
C VAL A 193 -11.22 -5.26 1.61
N TYR A 194 -10.75 -4.21 0.95
CA TYR A 194 -10.23 -4.27 -0.42
C TYR A 194 -8.76 -4.66 -0.36
N LEU A 195 -8.42 -5.76 -1.02
CA LEU A 195 -7.06 -6.26 -1.24
C LEU A 195 -6.73 -6.06 -2.71
N SER A 196 -5.72 -5.24 -3.00
CA SER A 196 -5.31 -4.94 -4.37
C SER A 196 -3.81 -5.19 -4.57
N SER A 197 -3.49 -5.96 -5.62
CA SER A 197 -2.11 -6.19 -6.09
C SER A 197 -2.01 -5.98 -7.60
N LYS A 198 -1.14 -5.05 -8.02
CA LYS A 198 -0.89 -4.74 -9.44
C LYS A 198 -0.06 -5.81 -10.14
N GLN A 199 0.71 -6.63 -9.41
CA GLN A 199 1.43 -7.78 -9.97
C GLN A 199 0.48 -8.93 -10.31
N MET A 200 -0.55 -9.16 -9.48
CA MET A 200 -1.48 -10.26 -9.69
C MET A 200 -2.59 -9.92 -10.69
N GLY A 201 -2.90 -8.64 -10.91
CA GLY A 201 -4.01 -8.23 -11.79
C GLY A 201 -5.40 -8.58 -11.21
N ILE A 202 -5.44 -8.90 -9.92
CA ILE A 202 -6.63 -9.35 -9.18
C ILE A 202 -6.98 -8.27 -8.16
N THR A 203 -8.23 -7.83 -8.16
CA THR A 203 -8.81 -7.06 -7.05
C THR A 203 -9.73 -7.98 -6.28
N LYS A 204 -9.40 -8.23 -5.01
CA LYS A 204 -10.23 -9.06 -4.12
C LYS A 204 -10.84 -8.17 -3.04
N THR A 205 -12.14 -8.28 -2.82
CA THR A 205 -12.83 -7.62 -1.72
C THR A 205 -13.38 -8.67 -0.78
N LEU A 206 -13.00 -8.60 0.50
CA LEU A 206 -13.52 -9.44 1.57
C LEU A 206 -14.67 -8.70 2.26
N TYR A 207 -15.80 -9.37 2.47
CA TYR A 207 -16.97 -8.80 3.16
C TYR A 207 -17.17 -9.50 4.50
N PHE A 208 -17.29 -8.70 5.56
CA PHE A 208 -17.49 -9.19 6.92
C PHE A 208 -18.77 -8.61 7.53
N SER A 209 -19.33 -9.31 8.51
CA SER A 209 -20.38 -8.78 9.38
C SER A 209 -19.93 -7.48 10.05
N GLN A 210 -20.87 -6.67 10.53
CA GLN A 210 -20.55 -5.42 11.24
C GLN A 210 -19.64 -5.66 12.46
N THR A 211 -19.85 -6.77 13.14
CA THR A 211 -19.14 -7.21 14.35
C THR A 211 -17.81 -7.88 14.03
N ALA A 212 -17.50 -8.12 12.75
CA ALA A 212 -16.28 -8.76 12.29
C ALA A 212 -16.06 -10.16 12.90
N ASP A 213 -17.13 -10.93 13.09
CA ASP A 213 -17.12 -12.31 13.59
C ASP A 213 -17.43 -13.33 12.48
N GLU A 214 -17.85 -12.87 11.30
CA GLU A 214 -18.26 -13.69 10.18
C GLU A 214 -17.75 -13.12 8.86
N LEU A 215 -17.25 -13.99 7.98
CA LEU A 215 -16.93 -13.67 6.59
C LEU A 215 -18.18 -13.95 5.76
N LEU A 216 -18.78 -12.90 5.21
CA LEU A 216 -20.00 -12.96 4.40
C LEU A 216 -19.72 -13.47 2.98
N GLY A 217 -18.49 -13.30 2.52
CA GLY A 217 -18.03 -13.78 1.23
C GLY A 217 -16.86 -12.95 0.72
N SER A 218 -16.36 -13.33 -0.45
CA SER A 218 -15.34 -12.56 -1.14
C SER A 218 -15.75 -12.35 -2.58
N ILE A 219 -15.42 -11.19 -3.11
CA ILE A 219 -15.59 -10.86 -4.51
C ILE A 219 -14.23 -10.72 -5.14
N ILE A 220 -14.04 -11.41 -6.26
CA ILE A 220 -12.85 -11.24 -7.09
C ILE A 220 -13.28 -10.67 -8.44
N ILE A 221 -12.62 -9.58 -8.83
CA ILE A 221 -12.78 -8.98 -10.16
C ILE A 221 -11.44 -9.11 -10.87
N ASP A 222 -11.43 -9.89 -11.95
CA ASP A 222 -10.27 -10.04 -12.84
C ASP A 222 -10.56 -9.28 -14.13
N LYS A 223 -9.64 -8.40 -14.58
CA LYS A 223 -9.78 -7.78 -15.91
C LYS A 223 -9.53 -8.84 -16.98
N ILE A 224 -10.40 -8.92 -17.98
CA ILE A 224 -10.15 -9.70 -19.18
C ILE A 224 -9.12 -8.90 -19.98
N LYS A 225 -7.89 -9.42 -20.09
CA LYS A 225 -6.88 -8.80 -20.97
C LYS A 225 -7.42 -8.87 -22.40
N ALA A 226 -7.57 -7.70 -23.03
CA ALA A 226 -7.73 -7.58 -24.48
C ALA A 226 -6.46 -8.06 -25.19
#